data_AF-A0A6P9B0I5-F1
#
_entry.id   AF-A0A6P9B0I5-F1
#
_cell.length_a   1.000
_cell.length_b   1.000
_cell.length_c   1.000
_cell.angle_alpha   90.00
_cell.angle_beta   90.00
_cell.angle_gamma   90.00
#
_symmetry.space_group_name_H-M   'P 1'
#
loop_
_entity.id
_entity.type
_entity.pdbx_description
1 polymer ?
#
loop_
_entity_poly.entity_id
_entity_poly.type
_entity_poly.pdbx_seq_one_letter_code
_entity_poly.pdbx_strand_id
1 'polypeptide(L)'
;PLILEHPGVCPRRVEVQTFVPCNNTCSDDRDCPLTEKCCFTGCSRGCLPSVRSDQCQLPADQGSCSKELQRYYYDPEMMKCISFVYCGCEGNDNNFETKELCEKACGKISKGTEDECCIKVSGKVR
;
A
#
# COMPACT_ATOMS: atom_id res chain seq x y z
N PRO A 1 -18.92 6.32 -6.24
CA PRO A 1 -18.51 4.96 -5.85
C PRO A 1 -17.10 4.99 -5.27
N LEU A 2 -16.99 4.88 -3.95
CA LEU A 2 -15.68 4.79 -3.28
C LEU A 2 -15.08 3.44 -3.67
N ILE A 3 -14.10 3.44 -4.58
CA ILE A 3 -13.35 2.22 -4.90
C ILE A 3 -12.52 1.91 -3.66
N LEU A 4 -12.91 0.87 -2.93
CA LEU A 4 -12.24 0.39 -1.73
C LEU A 4 -10.96 -0.35 -2.15
N GLU A 5 -9.94 0.43 -2.50
CA GLU A 5 -8.62 -0.05 -2.87
C GLU A 5 -7.75 -0.12 -1.60
N HIS A 6 -7.14 -1.26 -1.35
CA HIS A 6 -6.24 -1.42 -0.20
C HIS A 6 -4.93 -0.65 -0.42
N PRO A 7 -4.32 -0.12 0.66
CA PRO A 7 -3.13 0.69 0.55
C PRO A 7 -1.89 -0.10 0.10
N GLY A 8 -0.95 0.61 -0.52
CA GLY A 8 0.31 0.04 -1.03
C GLY A 8 0.22 -0.50 -2.45
N VAL A 9 1.27 -1.19 -2.89
CA VAL A 9 1.39 -1.76 -4.23
C VAL A 9 1.61 -3.27 -4.17
N CYS A 10 1.31 -3.96 -5.28
CA CYS A 10 1.60 -5.39 -5.39
C CYS A 10 3.11 -5.64 -5.29
N PRO A 11 3.55 -6.66 -4.54
CA PRO A 11 4.95 -7.03 -4.49
C PRO A 11 5.42 -7.41 -5.89
N ARG A 12 6.61 -6.91 -6.26
CA ARG A 12 7.22 -7.23 -7.55
C ARG A 12 7.57 -8.72 -7.55
N ARG A 13 7.03 -9.48 -8.52
CA ARG A 13 7.35 -10.91 -8.60
C ARG A 13 8.74 -11.13 -9.14
N VAL A 14 9.46 -12.05 -8.50
CA VAL A 14 10.58 -12.77 -9.09
C VAL A 14 9.92 -13.90 -9.87
N GLU A 15 10.01 -13.88 -11.19
CA GLU A 15 9.29 -14.80 -12.08
C GLU A 15 9.55 -16.27 -11.71
N VAL A 16 8.50 -17.03 -11.42
CA VAL A 16 8.62 -18.49 -11.37
C VAL A 16 7.39 -19.17 -11.97
N GLN A 17 7.62 -19.69 -13.18
CA GLN A 17 7.10 -20.90 -13.83
C GLN A 17 5.69 -20.93 -14.44
N THR A 18 5.63 -21.60 -15.59
CA THR A 18 4.73 -21.36 -16.73
C THR A 18 3.68 -22.45 -16.99
N PHE A 19 3.47 -23.45 -16.12
CA PHE A 19 2.54 -24.54 -16.45
C PHE A 19 1.80 -25.11 -15.22
N VAL A 20 0.82 -24.37 -14.68
CA VAL A 20 -0.12 -24.84 -13.64
C VAL A 20 -1.52 -24.28 -13.98
N PRO A 21 -2.64 -25.01 -13.78
CA PRO A 21 -3.98 -24.47 -14.00
C PRO A 21 -4.23 -23.20 -13.18
N CYS A 22 -4.64 -22.14 -13.88
CA CYS A 22 -4.66 -20.79 -13.36
C CYS A 22 -6.06 -20.46 -12.87
N ASN A 23 -6.27 -20.54 -11.56
CA ASN A 23 -7.51 -20.10 -10.94
C ASN A 23 -7.28 -18.82 -10.13
N ASN A 24 -8.13 -17.82 -10.38
CA ASN A 24 -8.11 -16.58 -9.61
C ASN A 24 -8.71 -16.82 -8.24
N THR A 25 -8.02 -16.39 -7.18
CA THR A 25 -8.55 -16.45 -5.81
C THR A 25 -9.20 -15.13 -5.38
N CYS A 26 -9.03 -14.06 -6.17
CA CYS A 26 -9.63 -12.75 -5.98
C CYS A 26 -9.93 -12.09 -7.32
N SER A 27 -10.95 -11.23 -7.37
CA SER A 27 -11.24 -10.32 -8.48
C SER A 27 -10.64 -8.94 -8.20
N ASP A 28 -10.85 -8.41 -6.99
CA ASP A 28 -10.34 -7.12 -6.55
C ASP A 28 -9.90 -7.12 -5.08
N ASP A 29 -9.34 -5.99 -4.62
CA ASP A 29 -8.78 -5.85 -3.27
C ASP A 29 -9.80 -6.20 -2.18
N ARG A 30 -11.10 -6.00 -2.39
CA ARG A 30 -12.15 -6.26 -1.38
C ARG A 30 -12.36 -7.74 -1.11
N ASP A 31 -11.98 -8.60 -2.05
CA ASP A 31 -12.01 -10.05 -1.87
C ASP A 31 -10.87 -10.53 -0.96
N CYS A 32 -9.88 -9.67 -0.70
CA CYS A 32 -8.70 -10.00 0.05
C CYS A 32 -8.83 -9.58 1.53
N PRO A 33 -8.32 -10.40 2.46
CA PRO A 33 -8.38 -10.07 3.88
C PRO A 33 -7.46 -8.90 4.24
N LEU A 34 -7.79 -8.22 5.34
CA LEU A 34 -6.97 -7.15 5.93
C LEU A 34 -6.66 -6.02 4.93
N THR A 35 -5.38 -5.77 4.64
CA THR A 35 -4.91 -4.80 3.65
C THR A 35 -4.17 -5.49 2.50
N GLU A 36 -4.46 -6.77 2.24
CA GLU A 36 -3.86 -7.48 1.12
C GLU A 36 -4.43 -6.98 -0.20
N LYS A 37 -3.59 -6.96 -1.23
CA LYS A 37 -3.99 -6.53 -2.57
C LYS A 37 -4.21 -7.72 -3.46
N CYS A 38 -5.23 -7.62 -4.32
CA CYS A 38 -5.49 -8.62 -5.33
C CYS A 38 -4.51 -8.44 -6.50
N CYS A 39 -3.39 -9.16 -6.41
CA CYS A 39 -2.26 -9.02 -7.29
C CYS A 39 -2.27 -10.08 -8.36
N PHE A 40 -1.79 -9.73 -9.55
CA PHE A 40 -1.47 -10.74 -10.54
C PHE A 40 -0.33 -11.59 -9.98
N THR A 41 -0.48 -12.92 -9.94
CA THR A 41 0.48 -13.94 -9.47
C THR A 41 1.14 -14.74 -10.61
N GLY A 42 0.74 -14.48 -11.87
CA GLY A 42 1.53 -14.78 -13.07
C GLY A 42 0.71 -15.47 -14.11
N CYS A 43 -0.11 -16.39 -13.64
CA CYS A 43 -1.19 -16.94 -14.44
C CYS A 43 -2.57 -16.63 -13.85
N SER A 44 -2.65 -16.37 -12.54
CA SER A 44 -3.89 -15.99 -11.87
C SER A 44 -3.75 -14.69 -11.07
N ARG A 45 -4.82 -14.30 -10.38
CA ARG A 45 -4.82 -13.28 -9.34
C ARG A 45 -4.88 -13.94 -7.97
N GLY A 46 -4.13 -13.40 -7.03
CA GLY A 46 -4.12 -13.84 -5.64
C GLY A 46 -3.96 -12.68 -4.67
N CYS A 47 -4.46 -12.88 -3.46
CA CYS A 47 -4.29 -11.94 -2.37
C CYS A 47 -2.85 -12.03 -1.87
N LEU A 48 -2.13 -10.91 -1.94
CA LEU A 48 -0.77 -10.81 -1.45
C LEU A 48 -0.65 -9.64 -0.48
N PRO A 49 0.19 -9.76 0.56
CA PRO A 49 0.54 -8.61 1.39
C PRO A 49 1.12 -7.52 0.50
N SER A 50 0.58 -6.31 0.59
CA SER A 50 1.13 -5.19 -0.17
C SER A 50 2.50 -4.78 0.35
N VAL A 51 3.25 -4.11 -0.50
CA VAL A 51 4.50 -3.45 -0.12
C VAL A 51 4.33 -1.95 -0.25
N ARG A 52 5.08 -1.19 0.55
CA ARG A 52 5.11 0.27 0.39
C ARG A 52 5.79 0.58 -0.94
N SER A 53 5.21 1.51 -1.71
CA SER A 53 5.85 2.00 -2.93
C SER A 53 7.15 2.72 -2.57
N ASP A 54 8.17 2.61 -3.44
CA ASP A 54 9.47 3.28 -3.24
C ASP A 54 9.32 4.80 -3.17
N GLN A 55 8.31 5.37 -3.85
CA GLN A 55 7.99 6.81 -3.75
C GLN A 55 7.71 7.24 -2.32
N CYS A 56 7.14 6.36 -1.49
CA CYS A 56 6.82 6.65 -0.09
C CYS A 56 8.07 6.74 0.80
N GLN A 57 9.26 6.46 0.26
CA GLN A 57 10.54 6.62 0.95
C GLN A 57 11.25 7.93 0.57
N LEU A 58 10.73 8.66 -0.42
CA LEU A 58 11.33 9.92 -0.86
C LEU A 58 10.99 11.05 0.12
N PRO A 59 11.85 12.06 0.28
CA PRO A 59 11.54 13.24 1.10
C PRO A 59 10.45 14.10 0.44
N ALA A 60 9.81 14.97 1.22
CA ALA A 60 9.01 16.06 0.63
C ALA A 60 9.90 16.96 -0.23
N ASP A 61 9.49 17.24 -1.46
CA ASP A 61 10.22 18.11 -2.37
C ASP A 61 9.33 19.24 -2.87
N GLN A 62 9.67 20.46 -2.41
CA GLN A 62 8.96 21.67 -2.73
C GLN A 62 9.13 22.07 -4.22
N GLY A 63 10.24 21.71 -4.88
CA GLY A 63 10.59 22.17 -6.22
C GLY A 63 10.95 23.66 -6.29
N SER A 64 11.33 24.14 -7.48
CA SER A 64 11.87 25.50 -7.66
C SER A 64 10.93 26.55 -8.27
N CYS A 65 9.69 26.19 -8.61
CA CYS A 65 8.70 27.15 -9.14
C CYS A 65 8.19 28.13 -8.05
N SER A 66 7.15 28.93 -8.37
CA SER A 66 6.64 29.98 -7.46
C SER A 66 5.13 29.91 -7.20
N LYS A 67 4.48 28.77 -7.43
CA LYS A 67 3.09 28.57 -6.99
C LYS A 67 3.08 28.17 -5.52
N GLU A 68 1.95 28.31 -4.85
CA GLU A 68 1.78 27.79 -3.49
C GLU A 68 0.64 26.77 -3.51
N LEU A 69 1.00 25.48 -3.59
CA LEU A 69 0.03 24.40 -3.66
C LEU A 69 0.17 23.53 -2.41
N GLN A 70 -0.88 23.47 -1.59
CA GLN A 70 -0.92 22.52 -0.47
C GLN A 70 -0.98 21.10 -1.01
N ARG A 71 -0.03 20.27 -0.61
CA ARG A 71 0.10 18.86 -0.99
C ARG A 71 0.37 18.00 0.23
N TYR A 72 0.39 16.70 0.04
CA TYR A 72 0.68 15.73 1.08
C TYR A 72 1.84 14.84 0.65
N TYR A 73 2.74 14.54 1.57
CA TYR A 73 3.78 13.53 1.41
C TYR A 73 3.69 12.53 2.55
N TYR A 74 4.19 11.32 2.36
CA TYR A 74 4.33 10.34 3.42
C TYR A 74 5.65 10.53 4.14
N ASP A 75 5.56 10.69 5.45
CA ASP A 75 6.70 10.70 6.36
C ASP A 75 6.88 9.29 6.95
N PRO A 76 7.98 8.57 6.61
CA PRO A 76 8.23 7.22 7.11
C PRO A 76 8.60 7.16 8.59
N GLU A 77 9.14 8.24 9.16
CA GLU A 77 9.48 8.32 10.59
C GLU A 77 8.21 8.47 11.43
N MET A 78 7.31 9.35 11.03
CA MET A 78 6.01 9.54 11.69
C MET A 78 4.97 8.48 11.28
N MET A 79 5.26 7.71 10.23
CA MET A 79 4.35 6.76 9.59
C MET A 79 3.00 7.39 9.20
N LYS A 80 3.02 8.62 8.70
CA LYS A 80 1.82 9.43 8.45
C LYS A 80 1.95 10.28 7.19
N CYS A 81 0.81 10.60 6.59
CA CYS A 81 0.72 11.60 5.54
C CYS A 81 0.64 13.00 6.15
N ILE A 82 1.60 13.86 5.79
CA ILE A 82 1.78 15.21 6.32
C ILE A 82 1.63 16.21 5.17
N SER A 83 1.00 17.36 5.44
CA SER A 83 0.88 18.41 4.44
C SER A 83 2.17 19.21 4.29
N PHE A 84 2.51 19.61 3.06
CA PHE A 84 3.62 20.50 2.74
C PHE A 84 3.24 21.46 1.59
N VAL A 85 4.07 22.48 1.35
CA VAL A 85 3.90 23.42 0.24
C VAL A 85 4.71 22.92 -0.96
N TYR A 86 4.05 22.74 -2.09
CA TYR A 86 4.68 22.43 -3.37
C TYR A 86 4.62 23.64 -4.31
N CYS A 87 5.75 23.96 -4.93
CA CYS A 87 5.91 25.14 -5.75
C CYS A 87 5.33 25.03 -7.17
N GLY A 88 4.81 23.86 -7.55
CA GLY A 88 4.04 23.67 -8.78
C GLY A 88 4.86 23.18 -9.99
N CYS A 89 6.16 22.93 -9.84
CA CYS A 89 6.97 22.18 -10.79
C CYS A 89 8.13 21.48 -10.07
N GLU A 90 8.84 20.60 -10.80
CA GLU A 90 9.85 19.71 -10.23
C GLU A 90 9.26 18.87 -9.09
N GLY A 91 10.04 18.51 -8.09
CA GLY A 91 9.58 17.63 -7.02
C GLY A 91 9.87 16.16 -7.31
N ASN A 92 9.23 15.32 -6.54
CA ASN A 92 9.28 13.87 -6.68
C ASN A 92 7.88 13.23 -6.47
N ASP A 93 7.82 11.91 -6.60
CA ASP A 93 6.57 11.15 -6.57
C ASP A 93 5.92 11.03 -5.18
N ASN A 94 6.58 11.48 -4.10
CA ASN A 94 5.97 11.62 -2.77
C ASN A 94 5.20 12.94 -2.65
N ASN A 95 4.29 13.18 -3.59
CA ASN A 95 3.52 14.41 -3.71
C ASN A 95 2.10 14.07 -4.14
N PHE A 96 1.17 14.17 -3.20
CA PHE A 96 -0.23 13.81 -3.38
C PHE A 96 -1.13 15.03 -3.20
N GLU A 97 -2.19 15.10 -4.01
CA GLU A 97 -3.15 16.22 -3.96
C GLU A 97 -3.98 16.22 -2.67
N THR A 98 -4.33 15.03 -2.15
CA THR A 98 -5.10 14.89 -0.92
C THR A 98 -4.45 13.91 0.04
N LYS A 99 -4.81 14.03 1.32
CA LYS A 99 -4.35 13.14 2.38
C LYS A 99 -4.76 11.69 2.10
N GLU A 100 -5.98 11.47 1.61
CA GLU A 100 -6.52 10.15 1.30
C GLU A 100 -5.74 9.47 0.17
N LEU A 101 -5.31 10.22 -0.84
CA LEU A 101 -4.47 9.69 -1.91
C LEU A 101 -3.09 9.27 -1.38
N CYS A 102 -2.51 10.08 -0.49
CA CYS A 102 -1.27 9.73 0.19
C CYS A 102 -1.44 8.47 1.06
N GLU A 103 -2.51 8.39 1.87
CA GLU A 103 -2.75 7.25 2.75
C GLU A 103 -3.05 5.97 1.97
N LYS A 104 -3.72 6.09 0.83
CA LYS A 104 -3.90 4.98 -0.11
C LYS A 104 -2.58 4.53 -0.72
N ALA A 105 -1.69 5.44 -1.08
CA ALA A 105 -0.40 5.07 -1.67
C ALA A 105 0.57 4.48 -0.63
N CYS A 106 0.63 5.08 0.56
CA CYS A 106 1.74 4.93 1.51
C CYS A 106 1.33 4.57 2.94
N GLY A 107 0.03 4.50 3.22
CA GLY A 107 -0.52 4.31 4.55
C GLY A 107 -0.18 2.97 5.20
N LYS A 108 -0.88 2.65 6.29
CA LYS A 108 -0.60 1.43 7.05
C LYS A 108 -0.91 0.19 6.20
N ILE A 109 0.14 -0.54 5.87
CA ILE A 109 0.05 -1.89 5.35
C ILE A 109 0.20 -2.83 6.55
N SER A 110 -0.79 -3.67 6.79
CA SER A 110 -0.67 -4.74 7.79
C SER A 110 0.41 -5.72 7.32
N LYS A 111 1.56 -5.74 8.01
CA LYS A 111 2.55 -6.79 7.81
C LYS A 111 1.93 -8.09 8.30
N GLY A 112 1.71 -9.03 7.39
CA GLY A 112 1.43 -10.42 7.74
C GLY A 112 2.67 -11.05 8.37
N THR A 113 2.95 -10.71 9.63
CA THR A 113 3.90 -11.42 10.49
C THR A 113 3.30 -11.44 11.90
N GLU A 114 2.72 -12.59 12.24
CA GLU A 114 2.58 -13.12 13.60
C GLU A 114 1.93 -12.21 14.66
N ASP A 115 0.76 -11.65 14.35
CA ASP A 115 -0.28 -11.52 15.39
C ASP A 115 -1.39 -12.50 15.05
N GLU A 116 -1.10 -13.77 15.35
CA GLU A 116 -2.12 -14.79 15.58
C GLU A 116 -3.18 -14.15 16.48
N CYS A 117 -4.44 -14.24 16.05
CA CYS A 117 -5.57 -13.95 16.90
C CYS A 117 -5.30 -14.61 18.25
N CYS A 118 -5.30 -13.84 19.34
CA CYS A 118 -5.46 -14.42 20.67
C CYS A 118 -6.87 -15.04 20.77
N ILE A 119 -7.15 -16.11 20.02
CA ILE A 119 -8.12 -17.10 20.45
C ILE A 119 -7.43 -17.76 21.65
N LYS A 120 -7.66 -17.20 22.84
CA LYS A 120 -7.38 -17.92 24.08
C LYS A 120 -8.34 -19.10 24.15
N VAL A 121 -8.04 -20.21 23.45
CA VAL A 121 -8.61 -21.50 23.83
C VAL A 121 -7.82 -21.96 25.04
N SER A 122 -8.24 -21.50 26.21
CA SER A 122 -7.79 -22.04 27.49
C SER A 122 -8.25 -23.49 27.61
N GLY A 123 -7.51 -24.42 27.00
CA GLY A 123 -7.64 -25.85 27.24
C GLY A 123 -7.08 -26.19 28.62
N LYS A 124 -7.97 -26.37 29.61
CA LYS A 124 -7.64 -27.08 30.84
C LYS A 124 -7.46 -28.56 30.49
N VAL A 125 -6.22 -29.02 30.46
CA VAL A 125 -5.92 -30.44 30.67
C VAL A 125 -6.10 -30.73 32.16
N ARG A 126 -7.08 -31.57 32.48
CA ARG A 126 -7.09 -32.44 33.66
C ARG A 126 -7.59 -33.80 33.22
#